data_AF-A0AAN9YC51-F1
#
_entry.id   AF-A0AAN9YC51-F1
#
_cell.length_a   1.000
_cell.length_b   1.000
_cell.length_c   1.000
_cell.angle_alpha   90.00
_cell.angle_beta   90.00
_cell.angle_gamma   90.00
#
_symmetry.space_group_name_H-M   'P 1'
#
loop_
_entity.id
_entity.type
_entity.pdbx_description
1 polymer ?
#
loop_
_entity_poly.entity_id
_entity_poly.type
_entity_poly.pdbx_seq_one_letter_code
_entity_poly.pdbx_strand_id
1 'polypeptide(L)'
;MTPEGVLSSDSSANIKLEPQGPPNGGLKAWLQILGAFFLYFNTWGIVSSYGTYERHYEDSYLRKGGSFELSTIGSVQAFMMVFLGFIAGPIFDKGYFPHLLRFGTLMILLGTITQAFSKSYWELLLSQGLCVGIGMGCLAVPALAIPPAWFTTKMPIANGIVVSAGGFGGVIYPIMVRCLIPEVGFKWTCLCVALIILITLGISNIVLRTPAGPRPKRSFLDRTAFTDVPYVLFVLGCVFTFLGLYTTFLHIAAYATQEHITNSKVASFLVAIMNGASVFGRILPNVPAVTNRLGPLNMETVGVTSLAIIVFCWNAGPNFAGL
;
A
#
# COMPACT_ATOMS: atom_id res chain seq x y z
N MET A 1 9.92 42.04 -68.25
CA MET A 1 9.23 40.84 -67.72
C MET A 1 9.80 40.52 -66.34
N THR A 2 9.19 41.06 -65.29
CA THR A 2 8.96 40.34 -64.01
C THR A 2 7.77 39.38 -64.23
N PRO A 3 7.53 38.29 -63.45
CA PRO A 3 7.56 38.21 -61.97
C PRO A 3 8.17 36.90 -61.38
N GLU A 4 8.76 36.94 -60.18
CA GLU A 4 8.24 36.55 -58.84
C GLU A 4 8.35 35.06 -58.43
N GLY A 5 8.85 34.88 -57.19
CA GLY A 5 8.46 33.84 -56.22
C GLY A 5 8.96 32.42 -56.48
N VAL A 6 9.51 31.68 -55.53
CA VAL A 6 9.10 31.55 -54.13
C VAL A 6 10.31 31.13 -53.28
N LEU A 7 10.59 31.88 -52.21
CA LEU A 7 11.33 31.39 -51.06
C LEU A 7 10.45 30.34 -50.37
N SER A 8 10.74 29.05 -50.51
CA SER A 8 10.10 28.00 -49.71
C SER A 8 10.70 27.99 -48.31
N SER A 9 10.11 28.79 -47.43
CA SER A 9 10.39 28.87 -46.00
C SER A 9 9.75 27.73 -45.19
N ASP A 10 9.86 26.47 -45.66
CA ASP A 10 9.26 25.31 -44.98
C ASP A 10 10.30 24.21 -44.74
N SER A 11 11.38 24.58 -44.05
CA SER A 11 12.20 23.61 -43.32
C SER A 11 12.13 23.92 -41.82
N SER A 12 10.90 24.02 -41.32
CA SER A 12 10.62 23.70 -39.93
C SER A 12 10.94 22.21 -39.77
N ALA A 13 12.20 21.93 -39.46
CA ALA A 13 12.62 20.66 -38.92
C ALA A 13 11.71 20.36 -37.73
N ASN A 14 10.71 19.52 -37.97
CA ASN A 14 9.98 18.82 -36.94
C ASN A 14 11.02 17.94 -36.26
N ILE A 15 11.73 18.53 -35.29
CA ILE A 15 12.42 17.78 -34.26
C ILE A 15 11.27 17.09 -33.51
N LYS A 16 10.87 15.91 -34.01
CA LYS A 16 10.26 14.90 -33.18
C LYS A 16 11.30 14.63 -32.11
N LEU A 17 11.19 15.35 -30.99
CA LEU A 17 11.69 14.86 -29.72
C LEU A 17 11.05 13.48 -29.60
N GLU A 18 11.82 12.44 -29.89
CA GLU A 18 11.45 11.10 -29.45
C GLU A 18 11.00 11.27 -28.01
N PRO A 19 9.80 10.81 -27.62
CA PRO A 19 9.50 10.76 -26.21
C PRO A 19 10.60 9.88 -25.64
N GLN A 20 11.54 10.49 -24.89
CA GLN A 20 12.58 9.75 -24.18
C GLN A 20 11.83 8.79 -23.29
N GLY A 21 11.66 7.56 -23.78
CA GLY A 21 10.87 6.54 -23.13
C GLY A 21 11.46 6.27 -21.75
N PRO A 22 10.64 5.78 -20.80
CA PRO A 22 11.03 5.68 -19.40
C PRO A 22 12.39 4.96 -19.29
N PRO A 23 13.43 5.60 -18.72
CA PRO A 23 14.74 4.98 -18.66
C PRO A 23 14.61 3.77 -17.74
N ASN A 24 14.71 2.56 -18.32
CA ASN A 24 14.65 1.24 -17.66
C ASN A 24 15.83 1.00 -16.68
N GLY A 25 16.18 2.03 -15.89
CA GLY A 25 17.32 2.10 -14.99
C GLY A 25 17.81 3.53 -14.77
N GLY A 26 18.98 3.63 -14.15
CA GLY A 26 19.59 4.88 -13.75
C GLY A 26 19.24 5.28 -12.31
N LEU A 27 20.15 6.04 -11.69
CA LEU A 27 20.02 6.45 -10.28
C LEU A 27 18.70 7.18 -10.04
N LYS A 28 18.29 8.04 -10.96
CA LYS A 28 17.03 8.80 -10.84
C LYS A 28 15.81 7.90 -10.79
N ALA A 29 15.71 6.89 -11.66
CA ALA A 29 14.57 5.96 -11.70
C ALA A 29 14.51 5.08 -10.45
N TRP A 30 15.66 4.56 -9.98
CA TRP A 30 15.72 3.78 -8.74
C TRP A 30 15.44 4.62 -7.49
N LEU A 31 15.83 5.89 -7.48
CA LEU A 31 15.44 6.82 -6.43
C LEU A 31 13.92 7.02 -6.39
N GLN A 32 13.23 7.05 -7.54
CA GLN A 32 11.76 7.09 -7.54
C GLN A 32 11.13 5.84 -6.92
N ILE A 33 11.71 4.66 -7.18
CA ILE A 33 11.28 3.40 -6.55
C ILE A 33 11.51 3.46 -5.04
N LEU A 34 12.63 4.01 -4.57
CA LEU A 34 12.89 4.20 -3.14
C LEU A 34 11.86 5.13 -2.48
N GLY A 35 11.50 6.23 -3.15
CA GLY A 35 10.44 7.11 -2.66
C GLY A 35 9.07 6.42 -2.61
N ALA A 36 8.69 5.71 -3.68
CA ALA A 36 7.46 4.94 -3.73
C ALA A 36 7.43 3.80 -2.69
N PHE A 37 8.57 3.16 -2.45
CA PHE A 37 8.77 2.16 -1.40
C PHE A 37 8.42 2.73 -0.03
N PHE A 38 8.93 3.91 0.32
CA PHE A 38 8.60 4.54 1.61
C PHE A 38 7.14 5.00 1.68
N LEU A 39 6.51 5.42 0.59
CA LEU A 39 5.06 5.66 0.59
C LEU A 39 4.27 4.39 0.91
N TYR A 40 4.62 3.28 0.29
CA TYR A 40 3.94 2.00 0.49
C TYR A 40 4.23 1.42 1.89
N PHE A 41 5.43 1.63 2.41
CA PHE A 41 5.84 1.29 3.78
C PHE A 41 4.96 1.99 4.83
N ASN A 42 4.76 3.30 4.69
CA ASN A 42 3.98 4.13 5.63
C ASN A 42 2.47 4.03 5.44
N THR A 43 1.99 3.36 4.39
CA THR A 43 0.56 3.09 4.22
C THR A 43 0.26 1.69 4.74
N TRP A 44 0.59 0.66 3.96
CA TRP A 44 0.29 -0.72 4.31
C TRP A 44 0.96 -1.19 5.61
N GLY A 45 2.15 -0.67 5.94
CA GLY A 45 2.82 -1.02 7.19
C GLY A 45 2.08 -0.51 8.43
N ILE A 46 1.52 0.70 8.39
CA ILE A 46 0.76 1.25 9.53
C ILE A 46 -0.54 0.47 9.71
N VAL A 47 -1.27 0.14 8.63
CA VAL A 47 -2.47 -0.70 8.71
C VAL A 47 -2.17 -2.07 9.32
N SER A 48 -1.07 -2.72 8.92
CA SER A 48 -0.66 -4.00 9.53
C SER A 48 -0.34 -3.91 11.02
N SER A 49 0.04 -2.73 11.52
CA SER A 49 0.31 -2.52 12.96
C SER A 49 -0.93 -2.33 13.82
N TYR A 50 -2.10 -2.14 13.20
CA TYR A 50 -3.35 -1.88 13.92
C TYR A 50 -3.66 -2.94 14.97
N GLY A 51 -3.48 -4.23 14.66
CA GLY A 51 -3.77 -5.32 15.62
C GLY A 51 -2.93 -5.25 16.90
N THR A 52 -1.74 -4.64 16.86
CA THR A 52 -0.93 -4.42 18.08
C THR A 52 -1.44 -3.24 18.89
N TYR A 53 -1.91 -2.18 18.21
CA TYR A 53 -2.57 -1.05 18.85
C TYR A 53 -3.89 -1.45 19.51
N GLU A 54 -4.71 -2.24 18.81
CA GLU A 54 -6.00 -2.75 19.30
C GLU A 54 -5.84 -3.50 20.62
N ARG A 55 -4.88 -4.43 20.70
CA ARG A 55 -4.59 -5.16 21.94
C ARG A 55 -4.21 -4.23 23.09
N HIS A 56 -3.41 -3.20 22.82
CA HIS A 56 -3.05 -2.22 23.84
C HIS A 56 -4.25 -1.37 24.30
N TYR A 57 -5.14 -1.00 23.38
CA TYR A 57 -6.35 -0.25 23.69
C TYR A 57 -7.32 -1.05 24.56
N GLU A 58 -7.43 -2.36 24.30
CA GLU A 58 -8.21 -3.30 25.11
C GLU A 58 -7.63 -3.42 26.54
N ASP A 59 -6.32 -3.53 26.68
CA ASP A 59 -5.64 -3.66 27.98
C ASP A 59 -5.67 -2.37 28.83
N SER A 60 -5.60 -1.19 28.21
CA SER A 60 -5.27 0.06 28.93
C SER A 60 -6.40 1.08 29.06
N TYR A 61 -7.17 1.34 27.99
CA TYR A 61 -8.04 2.54 27.92
C TYR A 61 -9.53 2.23 27.83
N LEU A 62 -9.91 1.11 27.21
CA LEU A 62 -11.29 0.84 26.80
C LEU A 62 -11.83 -0.49 27.33
N ARG A 63 -11.47 -0.87 28.57
CA ARG A 63 -12.02 -2.05 29.25
C ARG A 63 -13.56 -2.07 29.39
N LYS A 64 -14.21 -0.94 29.08
CA LYS A 64 -15.68 -0.76 29.05
C LYS A 64 -16.29 -0.78 27.63
N GLY A 65 -15.50 -0.59 26.58
CA GLY A 65 -15.95 -0.66 25.19
C GLY A 65 -15.88 -2.11 24.69
N GLY A 66 -16.83 -2.53 23.87
CA GLY A 66 -16.80 -3.87 23.27
C GLY A 66 -15.66 -4.00 22.26
N SER A 67 -15.09 -5.20 22.09
CA SER A 67 -14.04 -5.46 21.09
C SER A 67 -14.43 -5.03 19.66
N PHE A 68 -15.74 -4.97 19.37
CA PHE A 68 -16.29 -4.43 18.13
C PHE A 68 -16.02 -2.92 17.92
N GLU A 69 -16.13 -2.11 18.97
CA GLU A 69 -15.88 -0.67 18.89
C GLU A 69 -14.42 -0.40 18.54
N LEU A 70 -13.50 -1.13 19.19
CA LEU A 70 -12.07 -1.06 18.91
C LEU A 70 -11.80 -1.45 17.45
N SER A 71 -12.23 -2.64 17.01
CA SER A 71 -12.00 -3.09 15.63
C SER A 71 -12.49 -2.12 14.55
N THR A 72 -13.51 -1.30 14.87
CA THR A 72 -14.03 -0.26 13.97
C THR A 72 -12.97 0.79 13.62
N ILE A 73 -12.05 1.17 14.53
CA ILE A 73 -11.02 2.18 14.25
C ILE A 73 -10.10 1.71 13.10
N GLY A 74 -9.58 0.49 13.21
CA GLY A 74 -8.71 -0.09 12.18
C GLY A 74 -9.45 -0.37 10.87
N SER A 75 -10.72 -0.76 10.97
CA SER A 75 -11.59 -0.97 9.80
C SER A 75 -11.82 0.33 9.04
N VAL A 76 -12.11 1.44 9.74
CA VAL A 76 -12.26 2.78 9.13
C VAL A 76 -10.93 3.23 8.52
N GLN A 77 -9.81 3.00 9.19
CA GLN A 77 -8.47 3.32 8.67
C GLN A 77 -8.19 2.62 7.34
N ALA A 78 -8.39 1.29 7.29
CA ALA A 78 -8.19 0.50 6.07
C ALA A 78 -9.19 0.88 4.97
N PHE A 79 -10.45 1.13 5.32
CA PHE A 79 -11.47 1.59 4.40
C PHE A 79 -11.11 2.93 3.76
N MET A 80 -10.71 3.93 4.57
CA MET A 80 -10.30 5.25 4.07
C MET A 80 -9.09 5.16 3.13
N MET A 81 -8.10 4.31 3.46
CA MET A 81 -6.93 4.08 2.61
C MET A 81 -7.33 3.63 1.19
N VAL A 82 -8.26 2.69 1.07
CA VAL A 82 -8.65 2.15 -0.24
C VAL A 82 -9.69 3.04 -0.92
N PHE A 83 -10.72 3.47 -0.19
CA PHE A 83 -11.83 4.27 -0.71
C PHE A 83 -11.37 5.60 -1.29
N LEU A 84 -10.47 6.31 -0.60
CA LEU A 84 -9.97 7.58 -1.10
C LEU A 84 -9.05 7.42 -2.31
N GLY A 85 -8.63 6.20 -2.64
CA GLY A 85 -7.97 5.92 -3.91
C GLY A 85 -8.82 6.33 -5.12
N PHE A 86 -10.15 6.19 -5.03
CA PHE A 86 -11.09 6.65 -6.05
C PHE A 86 -11.02 8.17 -6.29
N ILE A 87 -10.78 8.96 -5.23
CA ILE A 87 -10.67 10.41 -5.31
C ILE A 87 -9.24 10.84 -5.68
N ALA A 88 -8.25 10.19 -5.07
CA ALA A 88 -6.83 10.47 -5.24
C ALA A 88 -6.34 10.17 -6.66
N GLY A 89 -6.87 9.13 -7.33
CA GLY A 89 -6.51 8.76 -8.70
C GLY A 89 -6.74 9.87 -9.72
N PRO A 90 -7.97 10.39 -9.89
CA PRO A 90 -8.24 11.51 -10.79
C PRO A 90 -7.44 12.79 -10.44
N ILE A 91 -7.18 13.03 -9.16
CA ILE A 91 -6.36 14.18 -8.71
C ILE A 91 -4.90 13.99 -9.14
N PHE A 92 -4.37 12.77 -9.00
CA PHE A 92 -3.04 12.40 -9.46
C PHE A 92 -2.92 12.54 -10.98
N ASP A 93 -3.90 12.02 -11.74
CA ASP A 93 -3.94 12.08 -13.20
C ASP A 93 -4.02 13.53 -13.73
N LYS A 94 -4.67 14.44 -12.99
CA LYS A 94 -4.69 15.88 -13.30
C LYS A 94 -3.36 16.59 -13.05
N GLY A 95 -2.40 15.95 -12.39
CA GLY A 95 -1.07 16.51 -12.15
C GLY A 95 -0.86 17.14 -10.79
N TYR A 96 -1.80 17.01 -9.86
CA TYR A 96 -1.68 17.55 -8.51
C TYR A 96 -0.88 16.64 -7.56
N PHE A 97 0.01 15.80 -8.11
CA PHE A 97 0.81 14.85 -7.36
C PHE A 97 1.60 15.49 -6.19
N PRO A 98 2.34 16.61 -6.36
CA PRO A 98 3.08 17.20 -5.24
C PRO A 98 2.17 17.71 -4.11
N HIS A 99 0.96 18.16 -4.44
CA HIS A 99 -0.02 18.62 -3.44
C HIS A 99 -0.58 17.43 -2.67
N LEU A 100 -0.91 16.35 -3.37
CA LEU A 100 -1.42 15.11 -2.79
C LEU A 100 -0.37 14.47 -1.86
N LEU A 101 0.90 14.48 -2.27
CA LEU A 101 2.03 13.97 -1.49
C LEU A 101 2.23 14.74 -0.18
N ARG A 102 2.27 16.09 -0.25
CA ARG A 102 2.43 16.95 0.93
C ARG A 102 1.23 16.85 1.86
N PHE A 103 0.02 16.88 1.32
CA PHE A 103 -1.21 16.76 2.08
C PHE A 103 -1.30 15.40 2.79
N GLY A 104 -1.05 14.31 2.07
CA GLY A 104 -1.06 12.97 2.63
C GLY A 104 -0.01 12.80 3.73
N THR A 105 1.20 13.31 3.51
CA THR A 105 2.28 13.27 4.51
C THR A 105 1.90 14.03 5.79
N LEU A 106 1.33 15.24 5.63
CA LEU A 106 0.90 16.06 6.76
C LEU A 106 -0.21 15.38 7.55
N MET A 107 -1.20 14.79 6.87
CA MET A 107 -2.32 14.10 7.52
C MET A 107 -1.87 12.85 8.30
N ILE A 108 -0.98 12.02 7.74
CA ILE A 108 -0.44 10.87 8.48
C ILE A 108 0.33 11.33 9.72
N LEU A 109 1.20 12.34 9.58
CA LEU A 109 1.97 12.87 10.72
C LEU A 109 1.07 13.48 11.79
N LEU A 110 0.14 14.34 11.39
CA LEU A 110 -0.80 14.98 12.31
C LEU A 110 -1.66 13.92 13.02
N GLY A 111 -2.19 12.95 12.29
CA GLY A 111 -2.97 11.85 12.84
C GLY A 111 -2.16 11.03 13.85
N THR A 112 -0.91 10.68 13.53
CA THR A 112 -0.05 9.88 14.42
C THR A 112 0.37 10.66 15.67
N ILE A 113 0.66 11.96 15.53
CA ILE A 113 1.01 12.82 16.67
C ILE A 113 -0.21 13.03 17.56
N THR A 114 -1.38 13.33 16.98
CA THR A 114 -2.63 13.53 17.76
C THR A 114 -3.08 12.24 18.44
N GLN A 115 -2.86 11.08 17.81
CA GLN A 115 -3.06 9.76 18.43
C GLN A 115 -2.24 9.61 19.73
N ALA A 116 -1.01 10.12 19.77
CA ALA A 116 -0.15 10.05 20.96
C ALA A 116 -0.72 10.77 22.21
N PHE A 117 -1.62 11.74 22.00
CA PHE A 117 -2.26 12.52 23.07
C PHE A 117 -3.72 12.14 23.32
N SER A 118 -4.26 11.23 22.51
CA SER A 118 -5.66 10.81 22.59
C SER A 118 -5.89 9.96 23.84
N LYS A 119 -6.97 10.26 24.58
CA LYS A 119 -7.41 9.55 25.78
C LYS A 119 -8.77 8.90 25.62
N SER A 120 -9.53 9.34 24.60
CA SER A 120 -10.90 8.87 24.35
C SER A 120 -11.00 8.07 23.05
N TYR A 121 -11.98 7.16 22.99
CA TYR A 121 -12.29 6.38 21.78
C TYR A 121 -12.47 7.28 20.55
N TRP A 122 -13.27 8.34 20.68
CA TRP A 122 -13.56 9.27 19.58
C TRP A 122 -12.32 10.01 19.08
N GLU A 123 -11.39 10.33 19.98
CA GLU A 123 -10.13 10.97 19.62
C GLU A 123 -9.23 10.00 18.83
N LEU A 124 -9.19 8.72 19.22
CA LEU A 124 -8.47 7.67 18.49
C LEU A 124 -9.12 7.38 17.14
N LEU A 125 -10.45 7.31 17.06
CA LEU A 125 -11.18 7.11 15.81
C LEU A 125 -10.92 8.26 14.82
N LEU A 126 -10.91 9.49 15.31
CA LEU A 126 -10.67 10.67 14.46
C LEU A 126 -9.20 10.80 14.04
N SER A 127 -8.25 10.57 14.95
CA SER A 127 -6.82 10.69 14.67
C SER A 127 -6.29 9.52 13.84
N GLN A 128 -6.49 8.29 14.29
CA GLN A 128 -5.97 7.09 13.65
C GLN A 128 -6.87 6.58 12.52
N GLY A 129 -8.19 6.51 12.76
CA GLY A 129 -9.13 6.00 11.76
C GLY A 129 -9.26 6.95 10.57
N LEU A 130 -9.68 8.18 10.85
CA LEU A 130 -9.95 9.19 9.81
C LEU A 130 -8.69 9.91 9.34
N CYS A 131 -7.95 10.60 10.21
CA CYS A 131 -6.86 11.48 9.79
C CYS A 131 -5.69 10.70 9.15
N VAL A 132 -5.21 9.64 9.81
CA VAL A 132 -4.19 8.76 9.20
C VAL A 132 -4.76 8.03 7.99
N GLY A 133 -5.98 7.50 8.03
CA GLY A 133 -6.62 6.83 6.89
C GLY A 133 -6.74 7.73 5.65
N ILE A 134 -7.10 9.01 5.84
CA ILE A 134 -7.16 10.01 4.77
C ILE A 134 -5.79 10.24 4.16
N GLY A 135 -4.79 10.45 5.01
CA GLY A 135 -3.43 10.64 4.55
C GLY A 135 -2.92 9.43 3.78
N MET A 136 -3.22 8.23 4.25
CA MET A 136 -2.84 6.98 3.59
C MET A 136 -3.49 6.82 2.22
N GLY A 137 -4.78 7.12 2.07
CA GLY A 137 -5.47 7.01 0.78
C GLY A 137 -4.96 8.00 -0.26
N CYS A 138 -4.53 9.19 0.16
CA CYS A 138 -3.84 10.14 -0.71
C CYS A 138 -2.48 9.63 -1.21
N LEU A 139 -1.75 8.85 -0.40
CA LEU A 139 -0.41 8.38 -0.73
C LEU A 139 -0.37 7.01 -1.43
N ALA A 140 -1.39 6.16 -1.22
CA ALA A 140 -1.43 4.81 -1.77
C ALA A 140 -1.46 4.79 -3.30
N VAL A 141 -2.26 5.66 -3.92
CA VAL A 141 -2.38 5.72 -5.38
C VAL A 141 -1.06 6.17 -6.05
N PRO A 142 -0.43 7.29 -5.62
CA PRO A 142 0.86 7.67 -6.18
C PRO A 142 1.94 6.61 -6.02
N ALA A 143 1.97 5.87 -4.91
CA ALA A 143 2.97 4.83 -4.69
C ALA A 143 2.97 3.77 -5.80
N LEU A 144 1.79 3.39 -6.32
CA LEU A 144 1.63 2.42 -7.40
C LEU A 144 1.70 3.04 -8.80
N ALA A 145 1.39 4.34 -8.93
CA ALA A 145 1.40 5.02 -10.22
C ALA A 145 2.81 5.46 -10.68
N ILE A 146 3.79 5.56 -9.76
CA ILE A 146 5.16 5.98 -10.07
C ILE A 146 5.95 4.91 -10.84
N PRO A 147 6.01 3.63 -10.44
CA PRO A 147 6.78 2.60 -11.14
C PRO A 147 6.52 2.50 -12.66
N PRO A 148 5.26 2.44 -13.15
CA PRO A 148 4.98 2.31 -14.58
C PRO A 148 5.35 3.56 -15.39
N ALA A 149 5.55 4.69 -14.74
CA ALA A 149 5.95 5.92 -15.42
C ALA A 149 7.47 6.03 -15.63
N TRP A 150 8.27 5.25 -14.89
CA TRP A 150 9.74 5.25 -14.96
C TRP A 150 10.32 3.96 -15.54
N PHE A 151 9.59 2.85 -15.49
CA PHE A 151 10.01 1.56 -16.02
C PHE A 151 8.98 1.01 -17.01
N THR A 152 9.46 0.40 -18.10
CA THR A 152 8.63 -0.36 -19.04
C THR A 152 8.89 -1.85 -18.88
N THR A 153 10.04 -2.34 -19.33
CA THR A 153 10.38 -3.78 -19.32
C THR A 153 10.64 -4.32 -17.92
N LYS A 154 11.13 -3.47 -17.00
CA LYS A 154 11.39 -3.84 -15.58
C LYS A 154 10.27 -3.40 -14.63
N MET A 155 9.12 -2.97 -15.17
CA MET A 155 7.99 -2.48 -14.39
C MET A 155 7.47 -3.50 -13.36
N PRO A 156 7.33 -4.81 -13.69
CA PRO A 156 6.89 -5.80 -12.71
C PRO A 156 7.82 -5.90 -11.49
N ILE A 157 9.14 -6.00 -11.70
CA ILE A 157 10.12 -6.03 -10.60
C ILE A 157 10.07 -4.74 -9.79
N ALA A 158 10.04 -3.60 -10.46
CA ALA A 158 10.01 -2.29 -9.81
C ALA A 158 8.77 -2.16 -8.92
N ASN A 159 7.60 -2.57 -9.41
CA ASN A 159 6.36 -2.62 -8.64
C ASN A 159 6.45 -3.63 -7.49
N GLY A 160 7.02 -4.81 -7.72
CA GLY A 160 7.26 -5.82 -6.69
C GLY A 160 8.11 -5.30 -5.53
N ILE A 161 9.18 -4.55 -5.82
CA ILE A 161 10.01 -3.89 -4.81
C ILE A 161 9.19 -2.87 -4.02
N VAL A 162 8.44 -1.99 -4.67
CA VAL A 162 7.58 -1.00 -3.97
C VAL A 162 6.56 -1.69 -3.06
N VAL A 163 5.84 -2.68 -3.58
CA VAL A 163 4.79 -3.38 -2.84
C VAL A 163 5.40 -4.20 -1.69
N SER A 164 6.63 -4.72 -1.84
CA SER A 164 7.34 -5.43 -0.76
C SER A 164 7.57 -4.57 0.48
N ALA A 165 7.60 -3.24 0.35
CA ALA A 165 7.74 -2.30 1.46
C ALA A 165 6.63 -2.45 2.51
N GLY A 166 5.42 -2.85 2.08
CA GLY A 166 4.31 -3.09 2.99
C GLY A 166 4.58 -4.26 3.94
N GLY A 167 5.32 -5.28 3.50
CA GLY A 167 5.77 -6.39 4.34
C GLY A 167 6.83 -5.93 5.36
N PHE A 168 7.82 -5.14 4.92
CA PHE A 168 8.80 -4.54 5.85
C PHE A 168 8.14 -3.64 6.90
N GLY A 169 7.21 -2.78 6.49
CA GLY A 169 6.46 -1.91 7.40
C GLY A 169 5.59 -2.73 8.36
N GLY A 170 4.95 -3.79 7.84
CA GLY A 170 4.17 -4.74 8.62
C GLY A 170 4.98 -5.61 9.58
N VAL A 171 6.31 -5.58 9.53
CA VAL A 171 7.19 -6.20 10.54
C VAL A 171 7.69 -5.13 11.52
N ILE A 172 8.18 -4.01 11.01
CA ILE A 172 8.84 -2.97 11.81
C ILE A 172 7.85 -2.27 12.75
N TYR A 173 6.69 -1.81 12.26
CA TYR A 173 5.75 -1.05 13.09
C TYR A 173 5.15 -1.88 14.24
N PRO A 174 4.61 -3.10 14.02
CA PRO A 174 4.06 -3.88 15.13
C PRO A 174 5.11 -4.23 16.20
N ILE A 175 6.33 -4.61 15.78
CA ILE A 175 7.42 -4.94 16.72
C ILE A 175 7.82 -3.71 17.53
N MET A 176 7.99 -2.57 16.88
CA MET A 176 8.31 -1.33 17.56
C MET A 176 7.23 -0.97 18.58
N VAL A 177 5.95 -1.02 18.20
CA VAL A 177 4.84 -0.71 19.11
C VAL A 177 4.83 -1.66 20.30
N ARG A 178 4.99 -2.96 20.05
CA ARG A 178 5.01 -3.99 21.11
C ARG A 178 6.16 -3.83 22.10
N CYS A 179 7.36 -3.50 21.63
CA CYS A 179 8.54 -3.39 22.48
C CYS A 179 8.63 -2.04 23.19
N LEU A 180 8.23 -0.94 22.54
CA LEU A 180 8.37 0.40 23.11
C LEU A 180 7.25 0.76 24.09
N ILE A 181 6.03 0.24 23.90
CA ILE A 181 4.92 0.50 24.84
C ILE A 181 5.29 0.19 26.30
N PRO A 182 5.85 -0.99 26.65
CA PRO A 182 6.19 -1.30 28.04
C PRO A 182 7.40 -0.50 28.57
N GLU A 183 8.32 -0.07 27.72
CA GLU A 183 9.54 0.64 28.16
C GLU A 183 9.35 2.15 28.32
N VAL A 184 8.73 2.81 27.33
CA VAL A 184 8.60 4.27 27.27
C VAL A 184 7.15 4.76 27.31
N GLY A 185 6.18 3.85 27.28
CA GLY A 185 4.76 4.15 27.29
C GLY A 185 4.18 4.47 25.90
N PHE A 186 2.85 4.48 25.82
CA PHE A 186 2.09 4.66 24.58
C PHE A 186 2.40 5.97 23.85
N LYS A 187 2.41 7.09 24.59
CA LYS A 187 2.64 8.43 24.03
C LYS A 187 3.99 8.52 23.32
N TRP A 188 5.07 8.12 23.99
CA TRP A 188 6.41 8.18 23.42
C TRP A 188 6.58 7.19 22.27
N THR A 189 5.95 6.02 22.36
CA THR A 189 5.93 5.05 21.25
C THR A 189 5.32 5.65 19.98
N CYS A 190 4.15 6.30 20.08
CA CYS A 190 3.51 6.95 18.94
C CYS A 190 4.36 8.11 18.38
N LEU A 191 5.08 8.85 19.23
CA LEU A 191 6.00 9.89 18.77
C LEU A 191 7.23 9.33 18.06
N CYS A 192 7.78 8.19 18.52
CA CYS A 192 8.84 7.47 17.80
C CYS A 192 8.36 6.99 16.43
N VAL A 193 7.13 6.47 16.34
CA VAL A 193 6.48 6.09 15.07
C VAL A 193 6.37 7.32 14.16
N ALA A 194 5.87 8.43 14.68
CA ALA A 194 5.76 9.69 13.93
C ALA A 194 7.11 10.20 13.42
N LEU A 195 8.20 10.03 14.19
CA LEU A 195 9.54 10.39 13.75
C LEU A 195 10.02 9.53 12.56
N ILE A 196 9.77 8.22 12.58
CA ILE A 196 10.10 7.33 11.47
C ILE A 196 9.29 7.71 10.22
N ILE A 197 8.00 7.99 10.40
CA ILE A 197 7.12 8.48 9.32
C ILE A 197 7.67 9.78 8.74
N LEU A 198 8.08 10.73 9.59
CA LEU A 198 8.63 12.02 9.17
C LEU A 198 9.89 11.85 8.33
N ILE A 199 10.81 10.97 8.74
CA ILE A 199 12.06 10.73 8.02
C ILE A 199 11.76 10.06 6.67
N THR A 200 10.99 8.97 6.67
CA THR A 200 10.73 8.15 5.48
C THR A 200 9.85 8.89 4.45
N LEU A 201 8.79 9.56 4.88
CA LEU A 201 7.97 10.42 4.01
C LEU A 201 8.69 11.71 3.64
N GLY A 202 9.58 12.23 4.49
CA GLY A 202 10.45 13.36 4.17
C GLY A 202 11.37 13.05 2.98
N ILE A 203 12.03 11.87 3.01
CA ILE A 203 12.82 11.37 1.87
C ILE A 203 11.93 11.25 0.62
N SER A 204 10.73 10.70 0.76
CA SER A 204 9.78 10.56 -0.35
C SER A 204 9.40 11.91 -0.97
N ASN A 205 9.16 12.95 -0.15
CA ASN A 205 8.82 14.30 -0.62
C ASN A 205 9.98 14.97 -1.38
N ILE A 206 11.23 14.69 -1.01
CA ILE A 206 12.42 15.25 -1.66
C ILE A 206 12.73 14.50 -2.96
N VAL A 207 12.60 13.17 -2.93
CA VAL A 207 13.06 12.30 -4.01
C VAL A 207 12.01 12.18 -5.13
N LEU A 208 10.72 12.12 -4.78
CA LEU A 208 9.68 11.85 -5.75
C LEU A 208 9.44 13.03 -6.68
N ARG A 209 9.39 12.72 -7.98
CA ARG A 209 9.12 13.68 -9.04
C ARG A 209 7.86 13.29 -9.77
N THR A 210 7.09 14.30 -10.15
CA THR A 210 5.91 14.11 -10.98
C THR A 210 6.33 13.45 -12.30
N PRO A 211 5.72 12.31 -12.68
CA PRO A 211 6.05 11.69 -13.95
C PRO A 211 5.74 12.64 -15.12
N ALA A 212 6.69 12.71 -16.06
CA ALA A 212 6.58 13.49 -17.28
C ALA A 212 5.95 12.62 -18.37
N GLY A 213 4.79 13.02 -18.88
CA GLY A 213 4.11 12.32 -19.97
C GLY A 213 2.78 13.00 -20.35
N PRO A 214 2.28 12.81 -21.58
CA PRO A 214 0.97 13.32 -21.99
C PRO A 214 -0.11 12.71 -21.10
N ARG A 215 -0.87 13.57 -20.41
CA ARG A 215 -1.90 13.17 -19.45
C ARG A 215 -3.25 13.19 -20.18
N PRO A 216 -3.85 12.03 -20.50
CA PRO A 216 -5.20 12.03 -21.02
C PRO A 216 -6.11 12.64 -19.93
N LYS A 217 -6.94 13.63 -20.31
CA LYS A 217 -8.00 14.15 -19.43
C LYS A 217 -9.04 13.05 -19.24
N ARG A 218 -8.80 12.12 -18.32
CA ARG A 218 -9.75 11.06 -17.98
C ARG A 218 -10.91 11.66 -17.17
N SER A 219 -12.13 11.25 -17.52
CA SER A 219 -13.34 11.52 -16.72
C SER A 219 -13.19 10.90 -15.33
N PHE A 220 -13.79 11.52 -14.31
CA PHE A 220 -13.83 10.97 -12.94
C PHE A 220 -14.53 9.60 -12.87
N LEU A 221 -15.48 9.36 -13.77
CA LEU A 221 -16.19 8.10 -13.87
C LEU A 221 -16.29 7.73 -15.35
N ASP A 222 -15.66 6.62 -15.71
CA ASP A 222 -15.83 6.01 -17.01
C ASP A 222 -16.93 4.95 -16.92
N ARG A 223 -18.11 5.26 -17.47
CA ARG A 223 -19.25 4.34 -17.44
C ARG A 223 -19.01 3.09 -18.29
N THR A 224 -18.07 3.15 -19.24
CA THR A 224 -17.72 2.00 -20.09
C THR A 224 -17.06 0.88 -19.30
N ALA A 225 -16.43 1.21 -18.15
CA ALA A 225 -15.85 0.22 -17.25
C ALA A 225 -16.91 -0.76 -16.69
N PHE A 226 -18.15 -0.31 -16.48
CA PHE A 226 -19.23 -1.20 -15.98
C PHE A 226 -19.82 -2.11 -17.05
N THR A 227 -19.54 -1.84 -18.32
CA THR A 227 -20.03 -2.63 -19.45
C THR A 227 -18.98 -3.60 -20.00
N ASP A 228 -17.71 -3.45 -19.60
CA ASP A 228 -16.63 -4.33 -20.00
C ASP A 228 -16.63 -5.61 -19.14
N VAL A 229 -17.22 -6.69 -19.68
CA VAL A 229 -17.45 -7.95 -18.96
C VAL A 229 -16.17 -8.56 -18.37
N PRO A 230 -15.05 -8.69 -19.11
CA PRO A 230 -13.76 -9.09 -18.53
C PRO A 230 -13.32 -8.26 -17.32
N TYR A 231 -13.47 -6.94 -17.37
CA TYR A 231 -13.13 -6.05 -16.26
C TYR A 231 -14.06 -6.26 -15.06
N VAL A 232 -15.37 -6.36 -15.27
CA VAL A 232 -16.35 -6.61 -14.20
C VAL A 232 -16.08 -7.95 -13.52
N LEU A 233 -15.81 -9.01 -14.29
CA LEU A 233 -15.46 -10.33 -13.75
C LEU A 233 -14.16 -10.28 -12.93
N PHE A 234 -13.15 -9.53 -13.40
CA PHE A 234 -11.91 -9.33 -12.66
C PHE A 234 -12.16 -8.60 -11.33
N VAL A 235 -12.95 -7.53 -11.33
CA VAL A 235 -13.31 -6.78 -10.11
C VAL A 235 -14.09 -7.66 -9.12
N LEU A 236 -15.06 -8.43 -9.60
CA LEU A 236 -15.79 -9.39 -8.77
C LEU A 236 -14.84 -10.44 -8.18
N GLY A 237 -13.89 -10.95 -8.96
CA GLY A 237 -12.83 -11.84 -8.48
C GLY A 237 -12.03 -11.20 -7.34
N CYS A 238 -11.56 -9.96 -7.51
CA CYS A 238 -10.85 -9.23 -6.46
C CYS A 238 -11.67 -9.10 -5.18
N VAL A 239 -12.97 -8.82 -5.26
CA VAL A 239 -13.85 -8.73 -4.08
C VAL A 239 -13.84 -10.05 -3.29
N PHE A 240 -14.02 -11.19 -3.96
CA PHE A 240 -13.99 -12.49 -3.28
C PHE A 240 -12.60 -12.84 -2.74
N THR A 241 -11.53 -12.51 -3.46
CA THR A 241 -10.16 -12.70 -2.99
C THR A 241 -9.87 -11.89 -1.73
N PHE A 242 -10.24 -10.60 -1.69
CA PHE A 242 -10.04 -9.75 -0.52
C PHE A 242 -10.87 -10.21 0.68
N LEU A 243 -12.10 -10.70 0.45
CA LEU A 243 -12.95 -11.26 1.51
C LEU A 243 -12.30 -12.50 2.16
N GLY A 244 -11.74 -13.40 1.35
CA GLY A 244 -11.02 -14.58 1.83
C GLY A 244 -9.71 -14.20 2.53
N LEU A 245 -8.88 -13.38 1.87
CA LEU A 245 -7.53 -13.05 2.33
C LEU A 245 -7.50 -12.38 3.71
N TYR A 246 -8.36 -11.38 3.95
CA TYR A 246 -8.38 -10.67 5.24
C TYR A 246 -8.90 -11.54 6.38
N THR A 247 -9.89 -12.40 6.11
CA THR A 247 -10.43 -13.32 7.12
C THR A 247 -9.34 -14.25 7.63
N THR A 248 -8.60 -14.88 6.71
CA THR A 248 -7.46 -15.76 7.01
C THR A 248 -6.35 -15.00 7.74
N PHE A 249 -6.00 -13.81 7.27
CA PHE A 249 -4.91 -13.00 7.83
C PHE A 249 -5.14 -12.59 9.29
N LEU A 250 -6.37 -12.24 9.66
CA LEU A 250 -6.70 -11.79 11.01
C LEU A 250 -6.90 -12.95 12.00
N HIS A 251 -7.42 -14.09 11.56
CA HIS A 251 -7.82 -15.17 12.47
C HIS A 251 -6.73 -16.24 12.69
N ILE A 252 -5.62 -16.23 11.92
CA ILE A 252 -4.58 -17.26 12.01
C ILE A 252 -3.90 -17.34 13.37
N ALA A 253 -3.63 -16.19 13.99
CA ALA A 253 -3.02 -16.15 15.32
C ALA A 253 -3.99 -16.64 16.41
N ALA A 254 -5.28 -16.33 16.28
CA ALA A 254 -6.31 -16.78 17.20
C ALA A 254 -6.51 -18.30 17.11
N TYR A 255 -6.60 -18.84 15.89
CA TYR A 255 -6.70 -20.28 15.65
C TYR A 255 -5.49 -21.05 16.18
N ALA A 256 -4.27 -20.56 15.89
CA ALA A 256 -3.03 -21.17 16.38
C ALA A 256 -2.96 -21.25 17.92
N THR A 257 -3.60 -20.30 18.60
CA THR A 257 -3.64 -20.23 20.07
C THR A 257 -4.75 -21.11 20.66
N GLN A 258 -5.93 -21.13 20.03
CA GLN A 258 -7.08 -21.92 20.49
C GLN A 258 -6.87 -23.42 20.32
N GLU A 259 -6.25 -23.84 19.21
CA GLU A 259 -5.99 -25.26 18.91
C GLU A 259 -4.70 -25.78 19.57
N HIS A 260 -4.04 -24.98 20.42
CA HIS A 260 -2.78 -25.33 21.10
C HIS A 260 -1.65 -25.81 20.16
N ILE A 261 -1.68 -25.43 18.88
CA ILE A 261 -0.75 -25.90 17.85
C ILE A 261 0.67 -25.37 18.09
N THR A 262 0.80 -24.16 18.67
CA THR A 262 2.11 -23.54 18.96
C THR A 262 2.15 -22.77 20.28
N ASN A 263 3.36 -22.56 20.79
CA ASN A 263 3.62 -21.74 21.99
C ASN A 263 3.14 -20.29 21.76
N SER A 264 2.50 -19.63 22.74
CA SER A 264 1.88 -18.29 22.57
C SER A 264 2.83 -17.22 22.02
N LYS A 265 4.14 -17.38 22.24
CA LYS A 265 5.18 -16.54 21.64
C LYS A 265 5.26 -16.71 20.11
N VAL A 266 5.22 -17.93 19.61
CA VAL A 266 5.29 -18.26 18.17
C VAL A 266 4.02 -17.82 17.45
N ALA A 267 2.85 -18.04 18.03
CA ALA A 267 1.57 -17.57 17.48
C ALA A 267 1.55 -16.04 17.28
N SER A 268 2.18 -15.30 18.20
CA SER A 268 2.32 -13.83 18.10
C SER A 268 3.31 -13.38 17.03
N PHE A 269 4.24 -14.24 16.59
CA PHE A 269 5.19 -13.95 15.52
C PHE A 269 4.70 -14.45 14.15
N LEU A 270 3.65 -15.25 14.05
CA LEU A 270 3.09 -15.73 12.78
C LEU A 270 2.77 -14.57 11.83
N VAL A 271 2.16 -13.49 12.33
CA VAL A 271 1.85 -12.30 11.52
C VAL A 271 3.14 -11.64 11.00
N ALA A 272 4.20 -11.59 11.82
CA ALA A 272 5.50 -11.06 11.39
C ALA A 272 6.18 -11.99 10.36
N ILE A 273 6.09 -13.31 10.54
CA ILE A 273 6.59 -14.32 9.60
C ILE A 273 5.84 -14.23 8.28
N MET A 274 4.51 -14.12 8.30
CA MET A 274 3.68 -13.93 7.11
C MET A 274 4.02 -12.62 6.39
N ASN A 275 4.16 -11.51 7.10
CA ASN A 275 4.59 -10.25 6.49
C ASN A 275 6.01 -10.37 5.90
N GLY A 276 6.93 -11.06 6.57
CA GLY A 276 8.27 -11.35 6.05
C GLY A 276 8.25 -12.23 4.80
N ALA A 277 7.48 -13.32 4.81
CA ALA A 277 7.29 -14.19 3.65
C ALA A 277 6.62 -13.45 2.49
N SER A 278 5.72 -12.52 2.78
CA SER A 278 5.05 -11.69 1.76
C SER A 278 6.03 -10.82 0.97
N VAL A 279 7.18 -10.43 1.56
CA VAL A 279 8.23 -9.68 0.85
C VAL A 279 8.74 -10.51 -0.33
N PHE A 280 9.06 -11.78 -0.09
CA PHE A 280 9.49 -12.69 -1.15
C PHE A 280 8.37 -13.00 -2.14
N GLY A 281 7.15 -13.22 -1.63
CA GLY A 281 5.96 -13.43 -2.46
C GLY A 281 5.61 -12.25 -3.37
N ARG A 282 6.03 -11.02 -3.03
CA ARG A 282 5.84 -9.81 -3.83
C ARG A 282 6.98 -9.56 -4.83
N ILE A 283 8.15 -10.18 -4.66
CA ILE A 283 9.31 -9.97 -5.53
C ILE A 283 9.52 -11.15 -6.49
N LEU A 284 9.45 -12.39 -6.01
CA LEU A 284 9.78 -13.58 -6.80
C LEU A 284 8.87 -13.78 -8.03
N PRO A 285 7.53 -13.66 -7.93
CA PRO A 285 6.67 -13.75 -9.11
C PRO A 285 6.90 -12.62 -10.12
N ASN A 286 7.39 -11.48 -9.64
CA ASN A 286 7.65 -10.30 -10.47
C ASN A 286 9.01 -10.32 -11.18
N VAL A 287 9.79 -11.41 -11.03
CA VAL A 287 11.04 -11.61 -11.76
C VAL A 287 10.74 -11.86 -13.24
N PRO A 288 11.48 -11.25 -14.20
CA PRO A 288 11.16 -11.30 -15.63
C PRO A 288 11.10 -12.71 -16.20
N ALA A 289 11.90 -13.63 -15.66
CA ALA A 289 11.88 -15.04 -16.05
C ALA A 289 10.51 -15.70 -15.82
N VAL A 290 9.79 -15.29 -14.78
CA VAL A 290 8.47 -15.80 -14.44
C VAL A 290 7.39 -14.96 -15.15
N THR A 291 7.49 -13.63 -15.10
CA THR A 291 6.46 -12.73 -15.65
C THR A 291 6.35 -12.81 -17.16
N ASN A 292 7.46 -12.98 -17.88
CA ASN A 292 7.44 -13.11 -19.34
C ASN A 292 6.88 -14.46 -19.82
N ARG A 293 6.83 -15.48 -18.94
CA ARG A 293 6.37 -16.83 -19.29
C ARG A 293 4.90 -17.07 -18.94
N LEU A 294 4.46 -16.65 -17.76
CA LEU A 294 3.10 -16.89 -17.28
C LEU A 294 2.15 -15.74 -17.64
N GLY A 295 2.65 -14.51 -17.72
CA GLY A 295 1.82 -13.31 -17.87
C GLY A 295 1.08 -12.93 -16.56
N PRO A 296 0.64 -11.67 -16.41
CA PRO A 296 0.12 -11.15 -15.14
C PRO A 296 -1.15 -11.85 -14.64
N LEU A 297 -2.12 -12.12 -15.52
CA LEU A 297 -3.40 -12.72 -15.12
C LEU A 297 -3.26 -14.19 -14.70
N ASN A 298 -2.42 -14.98 -15.38
CA ASN A 298 -2.21 -16.37 -14.98
C ASN A 298 -1.46 -16.46 -13.64
N MET A 299 -0.57 -15.51 -13.36
CA MET A 299 0.10 -15.42 -12.05
C MET A 299 -0.90 -15.17 -10.92
N GLU A 300 -1.83 -14.23 -11.12
CA GLU A 300 -2.90 -13.98 -10.16
C GLU A 300 -3.76 -15.23 -9.96
N THR A 301 -4.16 -15.92 -11.03
CA THR A 301 -4.93 -17.18 -10.92
C THR A 301 -4.18 -18.25 -10.11
N VAL A 302 -2.87 -18.43 -10.35
CA VAL A 302 -2.05 -19.37 -9.57
C VAL A 302 -2.02 -18.96 -8.10
N GLY A 303 -1.80 -17.66 -7.80
CA GLY A 303 -1.77 -17.14 -6.43
C GLY A 303 -3.08 -17.35 -5.68
N VAL A 304 -4.22 -17.02 -6.32
CA VAL A 304 -5.56 -17.21 -5.74
C VAL A 304 -5.88 -18.70 -5.54
N THR A 305 -5.49 -19.55 -6.49
CA THR A 305 -5.70 -21.01 -6.37
C THR A 305 -4.87 -21.60 -5.24
N SER A 306 -3.60 -21.18 -5.10
CA SER A 306 -2.74 -21.59 -3.97
C SER A 306 -3.32 -21.13 -2.64
N LEU A 307 -3.80 -19.89 -2.54
CA LEU A 307 -4.47 -19.39 -1.34
C LEU A 307 -5.72 -20.21 -1.01
N ALA A 308 -6.55 -20.51 -2.00
CA ALA A 308 -7.76 -21.33 -1.82
C ALA A 308 -7.40 -22.72 -1.28
N ILE A 309 -6.40 -23.38 -1.85
CA ILE A 309 -5.92 -24.69 -1.38
C ILE A 309 -5.49 -24.61 0.09
N ILE A 310 -4.70 -23.60 0.46
CA ILE A 310 -4.23 -23.41 1.85
C ILE A 310 -5.43 -23.25 2.81
N VAL A 311 -6.42 -22.42 2.44
CA VAL A 311 -7.62 -22.21 3.27
C VAL A 311 -8.44 -23.50 3.40
N PHE A 312 -8.57 -24.30 2.34
CA PHE A 312 -9.23 -25.61 2.43
C PHE A 312 -8.44 -26.62 3.25
N CYS A 313 -7.11 -26.63 3.16
CA CYS A 313 -6.24 -27.46 3.99
C CYS A 313 -6.32 -27.10 5.47
N TRP A 314 -6.45 -25.81 5.80
CA TRP A 314 -6.68 -25.35 7.17
C TRP A 314 -7.99 -25.92 7.73
N ASN A 315 -9.08 -25.90 6.96
CA ASN A 315 -10.35 -26.49 7.40
C ASN A 315 -10.31 -28.03 7.55
N ALA A 316 -9.29 -28.73 7.02
CA ALA A 316 -9.22 -30.19 7.01
C ALA A 316 -8.53 -30.81 8.25
N GLY A 317 -7.90 -30.01 9.15
CA GLY A 317 -7.44 -30.49 10.46
C GLY A 317 -6.30 -29.69 11.11
N PRO A 318 -6.11 -29.79 12.44
CA PRO A 318 -5.13 -29.00 13.20
C PRO A 318 -3.73 -29.62 13.10
N ASN A 319 -3.00 -29.33 12.02
CA ASN A 319 -1.61 -29.74 11.86
C ASN A 319 -0.71 -28.51 11.69
N PHE A 320 0.46 -28.53 12.33
CA PHE A 320 1.48 -27.47 12.21
C PHE A 320 1.90 -27.20 10.75
N ALA A 321 1.80 -28.19 9.87
CA ALA A 321 2.10 -28.05 8.44
C ALA A 321 1.04 -27.29 7.63
N GLY A 322 -0.17 -27.12 8.18
CA GLY A 322 -1.26 -26.35 7.55
C GLY A 322 -1.33 -24.89 8.01
N LEU A 323 -0.53 -24.52 9.02
CA LEU A 323 -0.43 -23.18 9.60
C LEU A 323 0.73 -22.40 8.95
#